data_AF-A0A6A5E7B1-F1
#
_entry.id   AF-A0A6A5E7B1-F1
#
_cell.length_a   1.000
_cell.length_b   1.000
_cell.length_c   1.000
_cell.angle_alpha   90.00
_cell.angle_beta   90.00
_cell.angle_gamma   90.00
#
_symmetry.space_group_name_H-M   'P 1'
#
loop_
_entity.id
_entity.type
_entity.pdbx_description
1 polymer ?
#
loop_
_entity_poly.entity_id
_entity_poly.type
_entity_poly.pdbx_seq_one_letter_code
_entity_poly.pdbx_strand_id
1 'polypeptide(L)' 'MCQRGSKKLCWVPPLPTHITHLYLELNRISEINSTSLSALEDLQELDLGGQHVRLVIRNNAFSGQRPLRKLILDITD' A
#
# COMPACT_ATOMS: atom_id res chain seq x y z
N MET A 1 -9.61 1.14 -15.67
CA MET A 1 -9.01 -0.20 -15.82
C MET A 1 -7.51 -0.01 -16.05
N CYS A 2 -6.64 -0.65 -15.26
CA CYS A 2 -5.20 -0.47 -15.43
C CYS A 2 -4.72 -1.15 -16.70
N GLN A 3 -4.30 -0.31 -17.67
CA GLN A 3 -3.70 -0.78 -18.90
C GLN A 3 -2.28 -1.26 -18.62
N ARG A 4 -1.91 -2.36 -19.28
CA ARG A 4 -0.68 -3.16 -19.11
C ARG A 4 0.63 -2.44 -19.51
N GLY A 5 0.65 -1.10 -19.53
CA GLY A 5 1.79 -0.29 -19.96
C GLY A 5 2.00 1.02 -19.18
N SER A 6 1.24 1.27 -18.12
CA SER A 6 1.43 2.44 -17.24
C SER A 6 2.43 2.10 -16.14
N LYS A 7 3.49 2.92 -15.98
CA LYS A 7 4.48 2.86 -14.87
C LYS A 7 3.88 3.03 -13.45
N LYS A 8 2.55 3.13 -13.32
CA LYS A 8 1.84 3.35 -12.05
C LYS A 8 1.19 2.05 -11.57
N LEU A 9 1.49 1.68 -10.33
CA LEU A 9 1.01 0.46 -9.69
C LEU A 9 -0.49 0.54 -9.39
N CYS A 10 -1.18 -0.60 -9.46
CA CYS A 10 -2.62 -0.70 -9.18
C CYS A 10 -2.95 -1.69 -8.07
N TRP A 11 -1.94 -2.43 -7.62
CA TRP A 11 -1.91 -3.29 -6.44
C TRP A 11 -0.49 -3.28 -5.88
N VAL A 12 -0.32 -3.76 -4.65
CA VAL A 12 1.01 -3.95 -4.05
C VAL A 12 1.70 -5.12 -4.78
N PRO A 13 2.83 -4.90 -5.48
CA PRO A 13 3.53 -5.98 -6.17
C PRO A 13 4.14 -6.98 -5.17
N PRO A 14 4.57 -8.16 -5.62
CA PRO A 14 5.41 -9.03 -4.79
C PRO A 14 6.69 -8.29 -4.37
N LEU A 15 6.97 -8.28 -3.08
CA LEU A 15 8.11 -7.59 -2.46
C LEU A 15 8.85 -8.53 -1.51
N PRO A 16 10.14 -8.27 -1.21
CA PRO A 16 10.84 -8.99 -0.16
C PRO A 16 10.13 -8.83 1.19
N THR A 17 10.07 -9.89 1.98
CA THR A 17 9.26 -9.93 3.21
C THR A 17 9.82 -9.10 4.37
N HIS A 18 11.12 -8.78 4.33
CA HIS A 18 11.85 -8.09 5.40
C HIS A 18 11.87 -6.56 5.25
N ILE A 19 11.11 -6.00 4.30
CA ILE A 19 11.07 -4.56 4.13
C ILE A 19 10.31 -3.91 5.29
N THR A 20 10.82 -2.78 5.76
CA THR A 20 10.24 -2.03 6.88
C THR A 20 9.58 -0.73 6.43
N HIS A 21 9.93 -0.21 5.25
CA HIS A 21 9.41 1.04 4.69
C HIS A 21 8.95 0.80 3.26
N LEU A 22 7.72 1.20 2.95
CA LEU A 22 7.11 1.03 1.64
C LEU A 22 6.41 2.32 1.21
N TYR A 23 6.88 2.89 0.09
CA TYR A 23 6.39 4.12 -0.50
C TYR A 23 5.66 3.79 -1.81
N LEU A 24 4.34 3.97 -1.81
CA LEU A 24 3.43 3.67 -2.92
C LEU A 24 2.53 4.86 -3.25
N GLU A 25 2.91 6.06 -2.85
CA GLU A 25 2.24 7.31 -3.16
C GLU A 25 2.13 7.57 -4.67
N LEU A 26 1.17 8.40 -5.07
CA LEU A 26 0.98 8.85 -6.45
C LEU A 26 0.78 7.72 -7.48
N ASN A 27 0.28 6.57 -7.01
CA ASN A 27 -0.07 5.39 -7.82
C ASN A 27 -1.57 5.35 -8.14
N ARG A 28 -2.08 4.18 -8.53
CA ARG A 28 -3.48 3.92 -8.89
C ARG A 28 -4.05 2.74 -8.09
N ILE A 29 -3.56 2.53 -6.87
CA ILE A 29 -4.05 1.48 -5.99
C ILE A 29 -5.44 1.89 -5.49
N SER A 30 -6.44 1.11 -5.87
CA SER A 30 -7.84 1.39 -5.51
C SER A 30 -8.29 0.68 -4.24
N GLU A 31 -7.58 -0.37 -3.80
CA GLU A 31 -7.97 -1.15 -2.64
C GLU A 31 -6.75 -1.70 -1.89
N ILE A 32 -6.81 -1.65 -0.56
CA ILE A 32 -5.96 -2.44 0.34
C ILE A 32 -6.90 -3.29 1.22
N ASN A 33 -6.64 -4.59 1.24
CA ASN A 33 -7.37 -5.58 2.03
C ASN A 33 -6.41 -6.49 2.80
N SER A 34 -6.95 -7.45 3.55
CA SER A 34 -6.18 -8.30 4.46
C SER A 34 -5.10 -9.16 3.77
N THR A 35 -5.13 -9.31 2.44
CA THR A 35 -4.12 -10.05 1.68
C THR A 35 -3.13 -9.15 0.95
N SER A 36 -3.41 -7.84 0.84
CA SER A 36 -2.59 -6.91 0.06
C SER A 36 -1.17 -6.75 0.60
N LEU A 37 -1.00 -6.87 1.92
CA LEU A 37 0.27 -6.70 2.63
C LEU A 37 0.64 -7.93 3.46
N SER A 38 -0.07 -9.06 3.34
CA SER A 38 0.03 -10.16 4.32
C SER A 38 1.42 -10.77 4.47
N ALA A 39 2.29 -10.65 3.47
CA ALA A 39 3.68 -11.12 3.52
C ALA A 39 4.67 -10.12 4.13
N LEU A 40 4.24 -8.88 4.40
CA LEU A 40 5.07 -7.78 4.90
C LEU A 40 4.86 -7.62 6.41
N GLU A 41 5.24 -8.63 7.18
CA GLU A 41 5.02 -8.66 8.63
C GLU A 41 5.91 -7.65 9.38
N ASP A 42 7.06 -7.30 8.81
CA ASP A 42 8.03 -6.36 9.38
C ASP A 42 7.74 -4.89 9.02
N LEU A 43 6.64 -4.60 8.31
CA LEU A 43 6.37 -3.27 7.78
C LEU A 43 6.08 -2.26 8.91
N GLN A 44 6.89 -1.20 8.97
CA GLN A 44 6.83 -0.15 9.99
C GLN A 44 6.26 1.16 9.44
N GLU A 45 6.52 1.47 8.18
CA GLU A 45 6.05 2.67 7.49
C GLU A 45 5.45 2.33 6.12
N LEU A 46 4.25 2.85 5.89
CA LEU A 46 3.53 2.71 4.63
C LEU A 46 2.99 4.05 4.17
N ASP A 47 3.38 4.45 2.97
CA ASP A 47 2.81 5.60 2.27
C ASP A 47 1.92 5.15 1.11
N LEU A 48 0.64 5.52 1.17
CA LEU A 48 -0.36 5.33 0.12
C LEU A 48 -0.96 6.67 -0.35
N GLY A 49 -0.34 7.80 0.00
CA GLY A 49 -0.82 9.14 -0.29
C GLY A 49 -1.07 9.42 -1.77
N GLY A 50 -2.05 10.25 -2.06
CA GLY A 50 -2.26 10.79 -3.41
C GLY A 50 -2.54 9.76 -4.52
N GLN A 51 -3.21 8.64 -4.21
CA GLN A 51 -3.65 7.72 -5.27
C GLN A 51 -4.53 8.46 -6.29
N HIS A 52 -4.26 8.24 -7.58
CA HIS A 52 -5.03 8.82 -8.69
C HIS A 52 -6.42 8.18 -8.88
N VAL A 53 -6.83 7.35 -7.93
CA VAL A 53 -8.13 6.69 -7.85
C VAL A 53 -8.58 6.69 -6.39
N ARG A 54 -9.88 6.52 -6.15
CA ARG A 54 -10.39 6.37 -4.79
C ARG A 54 -9.78 5.12 -4.14
N LEU A 55 -8.99 5.33 -3.09
CA LEU A 55 -8.43 4.27 -2.26
C LEU A 55 -9.50 3.79 -1.25
N VAL A 56 -9.73 2.48 -1.21
CA VAL A 56 -10.60 1.84 -0.22
C VAL A 56 -9.74 0.96 0.68
N ILE A 57 -9.81 1.19 2.00
CA ILE A 57 -9.14 0.36 3.01
C ILE A 57 -10.19 -0.55 3.62
N ARG A 58 -10.06 -1.86 3.42
CA ARG A 58 -10.99 -2.86 3.98
C ARG A 58 -10.68 -3.11 5.46
N ASN A 59 -11.66 -3.66 6.17
CA ASN A 59 -11.45 -4.16 7.54
C ASN A 59 -10.29 -5.15 7.58
N ASN A 60 -9.48 -5.09 8.63
CA ASN A 60 -8.31 -5.95 8.84
C ASN A 60 -7.23 -5.85 7.75
N ALA A 61 -7.21 -4.77 6.96
CA ALA A 61 -6.19 -4.52 5.94
C ALA A 61 -4.74 -4.56 6.48
N PHE A 62 -4.54 -4.22 7.75
CA PHE A 62 -3.23 -4.09 8.39
C PHE A 62 -3.01 -5.09 9.53
N SER A 63 -3.82 -6.16 9.63
CA SER A 63 -3.76 -7.07 10.78
C SER A 63 -2.43 -7.85 10.88
N GLY A 64 -1.73 -8.04 9.76
CA GLY A 64 -0.41 -8.67 9.71
C GLY A 64 0.74 -7.71 10.02
N GLN A 65 0.54 -6.40 9.85
CA GLN A 65 1.59 -5.37 10.01
C GLN A 65 1.63 -4.89 11.47
N ARG A 66 1.89 -5.82 12.40
CA ARG A 66 1.96 -5.51 13.84
C ARG A 66 2.94 -4.37 14.20
N PRO A 67 4.10 -4.21 13.53
CA PRO A 67 5.02 -3.14 13.85
C PRO A 67 4.73 -1.84 13.07
N LEU A 68 3.60 -1.73 12.36
CA LEU A 68 3.23 -0.53 11.62
C LEU A 68 3.03 0.64 12.60
N ARG A 69 3.86 1.68 12.42
CA ARG A 69 3.87 2.87 13.27
C ARG A 69 3.52 4.15 12.51
N LYS A 70 3.67 4.14 11.17
CA LYS A 70 3.36 5.29 10.33
C LYS A 70 2.58 4.83 9.11
N LEU A 71 1.39 5.42 8.94
CA LEU A 71 0.51 5.22 7.80
C LEU A 71 0.15 6.59 7.24
N ILE A 72 0.48 6.81 5.96
CA ILE A 72 0.17 8.05 5.24
C ILE A 72 -0.89 7.71 4.20
N LEU A 73 -2.05 8.38 4.28
CA LEU A 73 -3.17 8.20 3.35
C LEU A 73 -3.52 9.46 2.57
N ASP A 74 -2.98 10.60 2.97
CA ASP A 74 -3.22 11.89 2.34
C ASP A 74 -2.01 12.31 1.49
N ILE A 75 -2.20 13.31 0.63
CA ILE A 75 -1.07 14.02 0.02
C ILE A 75 -0.39 14.83 1.12
N THR A 76 0.88 14.59 1.36
CA THR A 76 1.71 15.49 2.17
C THR A 76 2.38 16.48 1.22
N ASP A 77 2.14 17.77 1.46
CA ASP A 77 2.83 18.89 0.78
C ASP A 77 4.32 18.95 1.18
#